data_AF-A0A368T0N1-F1
#
_entry.id   AF-A0A368T0N1-F1
#
_cell.length_a   1.000
_cell.length_b   1.000
_cell.length_c   1.000
_cell.angle_alpha   90.00
_cell.angle_beta   90.00
_cell.angle_gamma   90.00
#
_symmetry.space_group_name_H-M   'P 1'
#
loop_
_entity.id
_entity.type
_entity.pdbx_description
1 polymer ?
#
loop_
_entity_poly.entity_id
_entity_poly.type
_entity_poly.pdbx_seq_one_letter_code
_entity_poly.pdbx_strand_id
1 'polypeptide(L)' 'VATTWSALLEGRSGISTIEEDWTAELPVRFAGVAAEDPSTKLERHRLRRLDRTQQFSLIAAHEAWRDAG' A
#
# COMPACT_ATOMS: atom_id res chain seq x y z
N VAL A 1 -6.62 -9.91 -2.28
CA VAL A 1 -5.85 -10.43 -3.43
C VAL A 1 -6.57 -10.28 -4.78
N ALA A 2 -7.89 -10.49 -4.89
CA ALA A 2 -8.61 -10.38 -6.17
C ALA A 2 -8.47 -8.99 -6.86
N THR A 3 -8.49 -7.90 -6.08
CA THR A 3 -8.53 -6.53 -6.62
C THR A 3 -7.27 -6.12 -7.38
N THR A 4 -6.07 -6.49 -6.90
CA THR A 4 -4.80 -6.14 -7.56
C THR A 4 -4.64 -6.86 -8.90
N TRP A 5 -4.96 -8.15 -8.96
CA TRP A 5 -4.85 -8.93 -10.20
C TRP A 5 -5.87 -8.47 -11.25
N SER A 6 -7.13 -8.24 -10.86
CA SER A 6 -8.14 -7.69 -11.76
C SER A 6 -7.74 -6.31 -12.30
N ALA A 7 -7.20 -5.42 -11.46
CA ALA A 7 -6.73 -4.11 -11.89
C ALA A 7 -5.62 -4.20 -12.95
N LEU A 8 -4.69 -5.14 -12.77
CA LEU A 8 -3.61 -5.38 -13.72
C LEU A 8 -4.16 -5.85 -15.07
N LEU A 9 -5.10 -6.81 -15.07
CA LEU A 9 -5.73 -7.32 -16.29
C LEU A 9 -6.57 -6.25 -17.02
N GLU A 10 -7.19 -5.34 -16.26
CA GLU A 10 -7.97 -4.22 -16.79
C GLU A 10 -7.09 -3.05 -17.27
N GLY A 11 -5.75 -3.12 -17.11
CA GLY A 11 -4.83 -2.06 -17.48
C GLY A 11 -4.93 -0.80 -16.61
N ARG A 12 -5.49 -0.92 -15.39
CA ARG A 12 -5.57 0.21 -14.45
C ARG A 12 -4.18 0.53 -13.90
N SER A 13 -3.68 1.72 -14.22
CA SER A 13 -2.42 2.23 -13.68
C SER A 13 -2.53 2.48 -12.17
N GLY A 14 -1.52 2.04 -11.41
CA GLY A 14 -1.35 2.39 -10.00
C GLY A 14 -0.58 3.70 -9.77
N ILE A 15 -0.12 4.36 -10.83
CA ILE A 15 0.62 5.62 -10.75
C ILE A 15 -0.34 6.81 -10.77
N SER A 16 -0.18 7.72 -9.82
CA SER A 16 -0.91 8.99 -9.77
C SER A 16 0.00 10.15 -9.39
N THR A 17 -0.45 11.37 -9.67
CA THR A 17 0.11 12.58 -9.03
C THR A 17 -0.09 12.48 -7.52
N ILE A 18 0.89 12.96 -6.77
CA ILE A 18 0.83 13.15 -5.32
C ILE A 18 0.40 14.61 -5.12
N GLU A 19 -0.75 14.83 -4.47
CA GLU A 19 -1.39 16.14 -4.34
C GLU A 19 -0.98 16.86 -3.04
N GLU A 20 -0.22 16.19 -2.19
CA GLU A 20 0.21 16.73 -0.91
C GLU A 20 1.27 17.83 -1.07
N ASP A 21 1.13 18.90 -0.29
CA ASP A 21 1.92 20.14 -0.39
C ASP A 21 3.44 19.92 -0.34
N TRP A 22 3.90 18.90 0.39
CA TRP A 22 5.33 18.58 0.51
C TRP A 22 5.97 18.18 -0.82
N THR A 23 5.18 17.78 -1.81
CA THR A 23 5.70 17.44 -3.14
C THR A 23 5.96 18.64 -4.02
N ALA A 24 5.44 19.82 -3.68
CA ALA A 24 5.64 21.03 -4.48
C ALA A 24 7.13 21.41 -4.64
N GLU A 25 7.96 21.01 -3.68
CA GLU A 25 9.40 21.27 -3.65
C GLU A 25 10.23 20.19 -4.36
N LEU A 26 9.60 19.08 -4.79
CA LEU A 26 10.29 17.94 -5.39
C LEU A 26 10.26 18.00 -6.93
N PRO A 27 11.33 17.57 -7.61
CA PRO A 27 11.38 17.54 -9.07
C PRO A 27 10.42 16.50 -9.68
N VAL A 28 9.99 15.50 -8.89
CA VAL A 28 9.05 14.45 -9.29
C VAL A 28 7.89 14.44 -8.32
N ARG A 29 6.66 14.47 -8.86
CA ARG A 29 5.42 14.64 -8.10
C ARG A 29 4.39 13.53 -8.37
N PHE A 30 4.84 12.38 -8.85
CA PHE A 30 3.97 11.22 -9.09
C PHE A 30 4.62 9.96 -8.53
N ALA A 31 3.80 9.01 -8.07
CA ALA A 31 4.27 7.73 -7.57
C ALA A 31 3.17 6.66 -7.63
N GLY A 32 3.58 5.41 -7.42
CA GLY A 32 2.67 4.31 -7.13
C GLY A 32 2.33 4.28 -5.65
N VAL A 33 1.28 4.99 -5.26
CA VAL A 33 0.81 5.01 -3.87
C VAL A 33 -0.01 3.76 -3.59
N ALA A 34 0.24 3.10 -2.46
CA ALA A 34 -0.57 1.96 -2.04
C ALA A 34 -2.05 2.37 -1.91
N ALA A 35 -2.94 1.60 -2.55
CA ALA A 35 -4.37 1.90 -2.57
C ALA A 35 -5.03 1.85 -1.17
N GLU A 36 -4.42 1.14 -0.22
CA GLU A 36 -4.90 1.01 1.16
C GLU A 36 -3.77 1.36 2.14
N ASP A 37 -4.11 2.13 3.18
CA ASP A 37 -3.15 2.44 4.24
C ASP A 37 -3.06 1.28 5.27
N PRO A 38 -1.86 0.82 5.63
CA PRO A 38 -1.69 -0.30 6.57
C PRO A 38 -2.26 -0.03 7.97
N SER A 39 -2.45 1.24 8.36
CA SER A 39 -3.07 1.63 9.63
C SER A 39 -4.53 1.19 9.76
N THR A 40 -5.19 0.87 8.65
CA THR A 40 -6.55 0.33 8.63
C THR A 40 -6.61 -1.17 8.96
N LYS A 41 -5.46 -1.88 8.90
CA LYS A 41 -5.37 -3.34 9.07
C LYS A 41 -4.51 -3.78 10.25
N LEU A 42 -3.74 -2.87 10.86
CA LEU A 42 -2.85 -3.17 11.99
C LEU A 42 -3.19 -2.32 13.21
N GLU A 43 -3.09 -2.93 14.40
CA GLU A 43 -3.25 -2.21 15.65
C GLU A 43 -2.18 -1.12 15.84
N ARG A 44 -2.57 0.01 16.44
CA ARG A 44 -1.71 1.18 16.65
C ARG A 44 -0.38 0.87 17.35
N HIS A 45 -0.38 -0.08 18.28
CA HIS A 45 0.84 -0.46 19.00
C HIS A 45 1.88 -1.15 18.10
N ARG A 46 1.42 -1.89 17.07
CA ARG A 46 2.29 -2.53 16.08
C ARG A 46 2.80 -1.52 15.06
N LEU A 47 1.94 -0.64 14.56
CA LEU A 47 2.32 0.42 13.60
C LEU A 47 3.51 1.25 14.10
N ARG A 48 3.52 1.60 15.40
CA ARG A 48 4.61 2.39 16.01
C ARG A 48 5.97 1.70 16.05
N ARG A 49 6.03 0.37 15.90
CA ARG A 49 7.25 -0.44 16.04
C ARG A 49 7.77 -0.98 14.72
N LEU A 50 7.03 -0.74 13.63
CA LEU A 50 7.30 -1.31 12.31
C LEU A 50 7.53 -0.18 11.32
N ASP A 51 8.55 -0.30 10.48
CA ASP A 51 8.65 0.57 9.31
C ASP A 51 7.51 0.28 8.31
N ARG A 52 7.29 1.19 7.36
CA ARG A 52 6.16 1.11 6.43
C ARG A 52 6.20 -0.17 5.58
N THR A 53 7.38 -0.64 5.18
CA THR A 53 7.53 -1.88 4.41
C THR A 53 7.19 -3.09 5.27
N GLN A 54 7.69 -3.14 6.51
CA GLN A 54 7.34 -4.21 7.46
C GLN A 54 5.83 -4.30 7.72
N GLN A 55 5.14 -3.16 7.84
CA GLN A 55 3.69 -3.13 8.01
C GLN A 55 2.97 -3.84 6.85
N PHE A 56 3.32 -3.52 5.61
CA PHE A 56 2.76 -4.18 4.43
C PHE A 56 3.12 -5.66 4.37
N SER A 57 4.38 -6.02 4.68
CA SER A 57 4.83 -7.42 4.67
C SER A 57 4.03 -8.30 5.63
N LEU A 58 3.71 -7.80 6.84
CA LEU A 58 2.88 -8.54 7.79
C LEU A 58 1.45 -8.73 7.30
N ILE A 59 0.86 -7.69 6.70
CA ILE A 59 -0.49 -7.77 6.12
C ILE A 59 -0.50 -8.80 5.00
N ALA A 60 0.44 -8.73 4.06
CA ALA A 60 0.55 -9.67 2.95
C ALA A 60 0.76 -11.11 3.44
N ALA A 61 1.63 -11.32 4.44
CA ALA A 61 1.84 -12.65 5.02
C ALA A 61 0.58 -13.20 5.69
N HIS A 62 -0.18 -12.36 6.39
CA HIS A 62 -1.45 -12.76 7.01
C HIS A 62 -2.52 -13.10 5.97
N GLU A 63 -2.66 -12.29 4.92
CA GLU A 63 -3.57 -12.56 3.80
C GLU A 63 -3.22 -13.87 3.10
N ALA A 64 -1.93 -14.13 2.85
CA ALA A 64 -1.44 -15.37 2.25
C ALA A 64 -1.67 -16.59 3.15
N TRP A 65 -1.41 -16.47 4.46
CA TRP A 65 -1.67 -17.56 5.40
C TRP A 65 -3.15 -17.95 5.44
N ARG A 66 -4.05 -16.96 5.46
CA ARG A 66 -5.49 -17.19 5.43
C ARG A 66 -5.97 -17.84 4.12
N ASP A 67 -5.32 -17.51 3.01
CA ASP A 67 -5.64 -18.08 1.68
C ASP A 67 -5.19 -19.55 1.57
N ALA A 68 -4.17 -19.95 2.32
CA ALA A 68 -3.58 -21.30 2.25
C ALA A 68 -4.44 -22.42 2.87
N GLY A 69 -5.47 -22.10 3.66
CA GLY A 69 -6.34 -23.07 4.34
C GLY A 69 -5.83 -23.50 5.70
#